data_AF-A0A7X5WQT1-F1
#
_entry.id   AF-A0A7X5WQT1-F1
#
_cell.length_a   1.000
_cell.length_b   1.000
_cell.length_c   1.000
_cell.angle_alpha   90.00
_cell.angle_beta   90.00
_cell.angle_gamma   90.00
#
_symmetry.space_group_name_H-M   'P 1'
#
loop_
_entity.id
_entity.type
_entity.pdbx_description
1 polymer ?
#
loop_
_entity_poly.entity_id
_entity_poly.type
_entity_poly.pdbx_seq_one_letter_code
_entity_poly.pdbx_strand_id
1 'polypeptide(L)' 'MIRWQRFGGALVAALLFTASAAAQEWPEVVVERDLMVTARDGVRLATDVYRPARDGVPARDRLPV' A
#
# COMPACT_ATOMS: atom_id res chain seq x y z
N MET A 1 -21.39 -30.27 39.60
CA MET A 1 -21.39 -28.80 39.46
C MET A 1 -20.07 -28.39 38.82
N ILE A 2 -20.02 -28.20 37.50
CA ILE A 2 -18.76 -27.98 36.76
C ILE A 2 -18.74 -26.53 36.25
N ARG A 3 -17.76 -25.75 36.73
CA ARG A 3 -17.45 -24.37 36.32
C ARG A 3 -16.76 -24.38 34.94
N TRP A 4 -17.50 -24.02 33.89
CA TRP A 4 -16.99 -23.80 32.52
C TRP A 4 -16.81 -22.30 32.24
N GLN A 5 -15.78 -21.66 32.81
CA GLN A 5 -15.57 -20.23 32.55
C GLN A 5 -14.09 -19.86 32.55
N ARG A 6 -13.28 -20.31 31.57
CA ARG A 6 -11.94 -19.71 31.33
C ARG A 6 -11.44 -19.66 29.87
N PHE A 7 -12.19 -20.13 28.86
CA PHE A 7 -11.63 -20.29 27.49
C PHE A 7 -12.11 -19.28 26.42
N GLY A 8 -12.96 -18.31 26.75
CA GLY A 8 -13.56 -17.41 25.74
C GLY A 8 -12.65 -16.29 25.19
N GLY A 9 -11.62 -15.87 25.93
CA GLY A 9 -10.85 -14.67 25.59
C GLY A 9 -9.81 -14.85 24.47
N ALA A 10 -9.19 -16.03 24.38
CA ALA A 10 -8.13 -16.28 23.40
C ALA A 10 -8.66 -16.36 21.95
N LEU A 11 -9.91 -16.83 21.78
CA LEU A 11 -10.53 -16.96 20.46
C LEU A 11 -10.88 -15.58 19.87
N VAL A 12 -11.35 -14.64 20.71
CA VAL A 12 -11.69 -13.27 20.28
C VAL A 12 -10.43 -12.48 19.91
N ALA A 13 -9.35 -12.64 20.67
CA ALA A 13 -8.07 -11.99 20.34
C ALA A 13 -7.48 -12.50 19.02
N ALA A 14 -7.56 -13.81 18.75
CA ALA A 14 -7.09 -14.39 17.48
C ALA A 14 -7.93 -13.93 16.27
N LEU A 15 -9.25 -13.76 16.44
CA LEU A 15 -10.16 -13.24 15.41
C LEU A 15 -9.94 -11.76 15.08
N LEU A 16 -9.53 -10.94 16.05
CA LEU A 16 -9.20 -9.53 15.83
C LEU A 16 -7.84 -9.34 15.13
N PHE A 17 -6.91 -10.28 15.29
CA PHE A 17 -5.57 -10.18 14.71
C PHE A 17 -5.53 -10.54 13.20
N THR A 18 -6.40 -11.43 12.73
CA THR A 18 -6.45 -11.82 11.30
C THR A 18 -7.16 -10.79 10.42
N ALA A 19 -8.08 -9.98 10.97
CA ALA A 19 -8.84 -8.99 10.19
C ALA A 19 -7.96 -7.87 9.62
N SER A 20 -6.87 -7.50 10.31
CA SER A 20 -6.00 -6.39 9.89
C SER A 20 -5.10 -6.71 8.69
N ALA A 21 -4.82 -7.99 8.41
CA ALA A 21 -3.89 -8.37 7.34
C ALA A 21 -4.57 -8.42 5.96
N ALA A 22 -5.88 -8.57 5.90
CA ALA A 22 -6.63 -8.71 4.64
C ALA A 22 -6.97 -7.37 3.97
N ALA A 23 -6.77 -6.24 4.66
CA ALA A 23 -7.18 -4.90 4.20
C ALA A 23 -6.06 -4.09 3.53
N GLN A 24 -4.92 -4.71 3.21
CA GLN A 24 -3.83 -4.01 2.54
C GLN A 24 -4.15 -3.82 1.05
N GLU A 25 -4.99 -2.83 0.72
CA GLU A 25 -5.20 -2.41 -0.66
C GLU A 25 -3.91 -1.78 -1.21
N TRP A 26 -3.57 -2.15 -2.45
CA TRP A 26 -2.49 -1.48 -3.16
C TRP A 26 -2.91 -0.03 -3.43
N PRO A 27 -2.04 0.95 -3.19
CA PRO A 27 -2.37 2.34 -3.45
C PRO A 27 -2.72 2.52 -4.93
N GLU A 28 -3.69 3.39 -5.20
CA GLU A 28 -3.96 3.83 -6.56
C GLU A 28 -2.69 4.47 -7.15
N VAL A 29 -2.44 4.26 -8.44
CA VAL A 29 -1.25 4.77 -9.14
C VAL A 29 -1.64 5.38 -10.48
N VAL A 30 -1.15 6.59 -10.73
CA VAL A 30 -1.13 7.20 -12.07
C VAL A 30 0.22 6.90 -12.71
N VAL A 31 0.20 6.50 -13.98
CA VAL A 31 1.43 6.18 -14.72
C VAL A 31 1.63 7.14 -15.89
N GLU A 32 2.78 7.80 -15.89
CA GLU A 32 3.28 8.54 -17.04
C GLU A 32 4.20 7.61 -17.84
N ARG A 33 3.87 7.36 -19.11
CA ARG A 33 4.55 6.38 -19.95
C ARG A 33 5.48 7.05 -20.93
N ASP A 34 6.58 6.38 -21.26
CA ASP A 34 7.55 6.83 -22.26
C ASP A 34 8.08 8.26 -21.99
N LEU A 35 8.25 8.60 -20.70
CA LEU A 35 8.87 9.85 -20.31
C LEU A 35 10.36 9.77 -20.66
N MET A 36 10.76 10.60 -21.61
CA MET A 36 12.14 10.61 -22.09
C MET A 36 13.04 11.44 -21.16
N VAL A 37 13.75 10.77 -20.28
CA VAL A 37 14.69 11.39 -19.33
C VAL A 37 16.08 11.51 -19.96
N THR A 38 16.66 12.70 -19.93
CA THR A 38 18.03 12.94 -20.42
C THR A 38 19.05 12.56 -19.35
N ALA A 39 19.92 11.59 -19.67
CA ALA A 39 21.04 11.18 -18.84
C ALA A 39 22.21 12.18 -18.92
N ARG A 40 23.21 12.00 -18.04
CA ARG A 40 24.39 12.88 -17.94
C ARG A 40 25.18 12.99 -19.25
N ASP A 41 25.20 11.94 -20.04
CA ASP A 41 25.89 11.85 -21.33
C ASP A 41 25.04 12.37 -22.51
N GLY A 42 23.82 12.84 -22.25
CA GLY A 42 22.90 13.34 -23.26
C GLY A 42 22.03 12.25 -23.91
N VAL A 43 22.21 10.97 -23.59
CA VAL A 43 21.33 9.90 -24.08
C VAL A 43 19.93 10.06 -23.45
N ARG A 44 18.88 9.77 -24.22
CA ARG A 44 17.50 9.82 -23.74
C ARG A 44 17.00 8.41 -23.41
N LEU A 45 16.51 8.22 -22.19
CA LEU A 45 15.97 6.95 -21.70
C LEU A 45 14.44 7.02 -21.65
N ALA A 46 13.77 6.07 -22.28
CA ALA A 46 12.34 5.86 -22.11
C ALA A 46 12.07 5.35 -20.69
N THR A 47 11.29 6.11 -19.92
CA THR A 47 11.05 5.82 -18.51
C THR A 47 9.56 5.89 -18.20
N ASP A 48 9.05 4.88 -17.50
CA ASP A 48 7.69 4.91 -16.98
C ASP A 48 7.73 5.36 -15.52
N VAL A 49 6.95 6.40 -15.18
CA VAL A 49 6.89 6.97 -13.83
C VAL A 49 5.57 6.55 -13.17
N TYR A 50 5.68 5.78 -12.09
CA TYR A 50 4.55 5.33 -11.29
C TYR A 50 4.43 6.23 -10.05
N ARG A 51 3.33 6.98 -9.94
CA ARG A 51 3.12 7.92 -8.84
C ARG A 51 1.84 7.56 -8.06
N PRO A 52 1.90 7.45 -6.72
CA PRO A 52 0.70 7.25 -5.92
C PRO A 52 -0.33 8.33 -6.23
N ALA A 53 -1.59 7.92 -6.28
CA ALA A 53 -2.72 8.76 -6.60
C ALA A 53 -3.83 8.59 -5.56
N ARG A 54 -4.74 9.57 -5.54
CA ARG A 54 -6.04 9.48 -4.90
C ARG A 54 -7.05 10.09 -5.85
N ASP A 55 -8.09 9.35 -6.16
CA ASP A 55 -9.17 9.77 -7.05
C ASP A 55 -8.66 10.18 -8.45
N GLY A 56 -7.70 9.44 -8.99
CA GLY A 56 -7.07 9.68 -10.29
C GLY A 56 -6.08 10.85 -10.31
N VAL A 57 -5.85 11.53 -9.19
CA VAL A 57 -4.94 12.67 -9.09
C VAL A 57 -3.68 12.24 -8.34
N PRO A 58 -2.47 12.55 -8.86
CA PRO A 58 -1.23 12.38 -8.12
C PRO A 58 -1.30 12.93 -6.70
N ALA A 59 -0.98 12.09 -5.72
CA ALA A 59 -0.89 12.50 -4.33
C ALA A 59 0.15 13.63 -4.20
N ARG A 60 -0.26 14.76 -3.63
CA ARG A 60 0.59 15.94 -3.41
C ARG A 60 1.37 15.88 -2.10
N ASP A 61 1.02 14.92 -1.25
CA ASP A 61 1.60 14.77 0.07
C ASP A 61 3.07 14.33 -0.03
N ARG A 62 3.88 14.74 0.95
CA ARG A 62 5.26 14.29 1.08
C ARG A 62 5.26 12.78 1.34
N LEU A 63 5.83 12.03 0.40
CA LEU A 63 6.11 10.61 0.60
C LEU A 63 7.24 10.46 1.65
N PRO A 64 7.21 9.39 2.47
CA PRO A 64 8.34 9.05 3.34
C PRO A 64 9.64 8.95 2.52
N VAL A 65 10.75 9.46 3.07
CA VAL A 65 12.09 9.42 2.45
C VAL A 65 12.95 8.34 3.06
#